data_AF-A0A6P0XG38-F1
#
_entry.id   AF-A0A6P0XG38-F1
#
_cell.length_a   1.000
_cell.length_b   1.000
_cell.length_c   1.000
_cell.angle_alpha   90.00
_cell.angle_beta   90.00
_cell.angle_gamma   90.00
#
_symmetry.space_group_name_H-M   'P 1'
#
loop_
_entity.id
_entity.type
_entity.pdbx_description
1 polymer ?
#
loop_
_entity_poly.entity_id
_entity_poly.type
_entity_poly.pdbx_seq_one_letter_code
_entity_poly.pdbx_strand_id
1 'polypeptide(L)'
;SIPLYRPLKKEFTEKSNKFWKGEINWRTATSYDAVQTIIKALEKIQGNYSREQLQTILSNPDFELEGETGKIKFTESGDRSFPNDNYQSVLVQVKFNDESEKYEFVTLES
;
A
#
# COMPACT_ATOMS: atom_id res chain seq x y z
N SER A 1 -4.74 7.26 10.38
CA SER A 1 -4.90 6.40 9.19
C SER A 1 -5.72 5.19 9.54
N ILE A 2 -6.74 4.91 8.75
CA ILE A 2 -7.58 3.71 8.85
C ILE A 2 -6.80 2.54 8.23
N PRO A 3 -6.74 1.36 8.87
CA PRO A 3 -6.09 0.20 8.29
C PRO A 3 -6.83 -0.30 7.06
N LEU A 4 -6.04 -0.65 6.05
CA LEU A 4 -6.53 -1.46 4.94
C LEU A 4 -6.60 -2.91 5.41
N TYR A 5 -7.79 -3.49 5.46
CA TYR A 5 -7.95 -4.91 5.77
C TYR A 5 -7.94 -5.72 4.48
N ARG A 6 -6.73 -6.11 4.08
CA ARG A 6 -6.51 -7.15 3.09
C ARG A 6 -5.33 -8.00 3.54
N PRO A 7 -5.44 -9.33 3.53
CA PRO A 7 -4.28 -10.19 3.74
C PRO A 7 -3.21 -9.83 2.70
N LEU A 8 -2.01 -9.52 3.18
CA LEU A 8 -0.87 -9.29 2.29
C LEU A 8 -0.59 -10.56 1.48
N LYS A 9 -0.07 -10.39 0.26
CA LYS A 9 0.35 -11.52 -0.56
C LYS A 9 1.35 -12.37 0.23
N LYS A 10 1.05 -13.66 0.38
CA LYS A 10 1.84 -14.59 1.22
C LYS A 10 3.34 -14.55 0.90
N GLU A 11 3.67 -14.56 -0.39
CA GLU A 11 5.06 -14.52 -0.86
C GLU A 11 5.79 -13.24 -0.42
N PHE A 12 5.13 -12.09 -0.50
CA PHE A 12 5.68 -10.82 -0.03
C PHE A 12 5.91 -10.84 1.48
N THR A 13 4.91 -11.29 2.25
CA THR A 13 5.03 -11.43 3.70
C THR A 13 6.18 -12.34 4.11
N GLU A 14 6.30 -13.52 3.50
CA GLU A 14 7.38 -14.47 3.81
C GLU A 14 8.76 -13.91 3.49
N LYS A 15 8.93 -13.31 2.29
CA LYS A 15 10.20 -12.71 1.88
C LYS A 15 10.59 -11.54 2.77
N SER A 16 9.65 -10.64 3.05
CA SER A 16 9.88 -9.47 3.88
C SER A 16 10.17 -9.84 5.34
N ASN A 17 9.43 -10.77 5.92
CA ASN A 17 9.67 -11.24 7.29
C ASN A 17 11.06 -11.87 7.41
N LYS A 18 11.48 -12.67 6.42
CA LYS A 18 12.83 -13.26 6.39
C LYS A 18 13.92 -12.20 6.25
N PHE A 19 13.72 -11.20 5.40
CA PHE A 19 14.72 -10.18 5.12
C PHE A 19 14.89 -9.20 6.29
N TRP A 20 13.78 -8.69 6.83
CA TRP A 20 13.79 -7.70 7.92
C TRP A 20 13.80 -8.32 9.33
N LYS A 21 13.68 -9.65 9.43
CA LYS A 21 13.63 -10.38 10.71
C LYS A 21 12.56 -9.85 11.66
N GLY A 22 11.41 -9.48 11.11
CA GLY A 22 10.28 -8.93 11.87
C GLY A 22 8.99 -9.00 11.06
N GLU A 23 7.86 -9.02 11.75
CA GLU A 23 6.55 -9.07 11.12
C GLU A 23 6.22 -7.76 10.40
N ILE A 24 5.77 -7.89 9.16
CA ILE A 24 5.27 -6.75 8.39
C ILE A 24 3.76 -6.61 8.46
N ASN A 25 3.28 -5.38 8.33
CA ASN A 25 1.86 -5.07 8.25
C ASN A 25 1.55 -4.21 7.02
N TRP A 26 0.28 -3.82 6.89
CA TRP A 26 -0.22 -3.03 5.76
C TRP A 26 0.55 -1.73 5.53
N ARG A 27 1.15 -1.11 6.57
CA ARG A 27 1.93 0.12 6.42
C ARG A 27 3.21 -0.13 5.60
N THR A 28 3.87 -1.25 5.86
CA THR A 28 5.07 -1.66 5.13
C THR A 28 4.74 -1.96 3.68
N ALA A 29 3.66 -2.72 3.44
CA ALA A 29 3.21 -3.03 2.08
C ALA A 29 2.79 -1.78 1.30
N THR A 30 2.03 -0.86 1.92
CA THR A 30 1.64 0.41 1.28
C THR A 30 2.86 1.27 0.95
N SER A 31 3.87 1.29 1.81
CA SER A 31 5.11 2.03 1.56
C SER A 31 5.91 1.41 0.41
N TYR A 32 5.96 0.08 0.35
CA TYR A 32 6.57 -0.65 -0.76
C TYR A 32 5.86 -0.33 -2.09
N ASP A 33 4.53 -0.40 -2.11
CA ASP A 33 3.73 -0.07 -3.28
C ASP A 33 3.91 1.38 -3.74
N ALA A 34 4.04 2.33 -2.81
CA ALA A 34 4.30 3.73 -3.14
C ALA A 34 5.66 3.90 -3.86
N VAL A 35 6.71 3.21 -3.38
CA VAL A 35 8.02 3.25 -4.04
C VAL A 35 7.98 2.59 -5.42
N GLN A 36 7.35 1.42 -5.54
CA GLN A 36 7.18 0.74 -6.84
C GLN A 36 6.42 1.62 -7.84
N THR A 37 5.39 2.32 -7.37
CA THR A 37 4.61 3.28 -8.16
C THR A 37 5.46 4.41 -8.69
N ILE A 38 6.29 5.01 -7.83
CA ILE A 38 7.22 6.08 -8.22
C ILE A 38 8.21 5.56 -9.25
N ILE A 39 8.83 4.39 -9.02
CA ILE A 39 9.78 3.79 -9.97
C ILE A 39 9.13 3.59 -11.34
N LYS A 40 7.93 2.99 -11.37
CA LYS A 40 7.19 2.73 -12.62
C LYS A 40 6.80 4.01 -13.35
N ALA A 41 6.49 5.08 -12.63
CA ALA A 41 6.21 6.37 -13.24
C ALA A 41 7.50 7.04 -13.76
N LEU A 42 8.62 6.94 -13.03
CA LEU A 42 9.93 7.44 -13.48
C LEU A 42 10.40 6.72 -14.75
N GLU A 43 10.18 5.41 -14.88
CA GLU A 43 10.50 4.64 -16.10
C GLU A 43 9.80 5.17 -17.37
N LYS A 44 8.65 5.85 -17.21
CA LYS A 44 7.89 6.46 -18.32
C LYS A 44 8.38 7.87 -18.67
N ILE A 45 9.20 8.50 -17.83
CA ILE A 45 9.76 9.83 -18.09
C ILE A 45 11.00 9.69 -18.97
N GLN A 46 11.01 10.39 -20.09
CA GLN A 46 12.20 10.50 -20.94
C GLN A 46 12.91 11.83 -20.64
N GLY A 47 14.10 11.77 -20.05
CA GLY A 47 14.93 12.96 -19.79
C GLY A 47 14.67 13.63 -18.44
N ASN A 48 14.49 14.95 -18.42
CA ASN A 48 14.55 15.81 -17.22
C ASN A 48 13.49 15.50 -16.16
N TYR A 49 13.80 14.58 -15.23
CA TYR A 49 12.92 14.16 -14.14
C TYR A 49 12.42 15.34 -13.28
N SER A 50 11.11 15.55 -13.26
CA SER A 50 10.46 16.56 -12.40
C SER A 50 9.25 16.01 -11.64
N ARG A 51 8.83 16.71 -10.58
CA ARG A 51 7.64 16.34 -9.79
C ARG A 51 6.36 16.47 -10.63
N GLU A 52 6.30 17.46 -11.51
CA GLU A 52 5.18 17.75 -12.39
C GLU A 52 5.00 16.63 -13.43
N GLN A 53 6.10 16.14 -14.01
CA GLN A 53 6.04 14.99 -14.92
C GLN A 53 5.59 13.72 -14.21
N LEU A 54 6.10 13.48 -13.00
CA LEU A 54 5.67 12.35 -12.18
C LEU A 54 4.16 12.43 -11.90
N GLN A 55 3.66 13.60 -11.49
CA GLN A 55 2.24 13.84 -11.25
C GLN A 55 1.40 13.68 -12.52
N THR A 56 1.90 14.12 -13.68
CA THR A 56 1.22 13.94 -14.98
C THR A 56 1.07 12.45 -15.32
N ILE A 57 2.09 11.64 -15.08
CA ILE A 57 2.04 10.20 -15.35
C ILE A 57 1.12 9.48 -14.38
N LEU A 58 1.20 9.82 -13.09
CA LEU A 58 0.40 9.18 -12.05
C LEU A 58 -1.10 9.57 -12.09
N SER A 59 -1.41 10.78 -12.54
CA SER A 59 -2.81 11.25 -12.70
C SER A 59 -3.47 10.76 -13.99
N ASN A 60 -2.73 10.10 -14.89
CA ASN A 60 -3.29 9.54 -16.11
C ASN A 60 -4.32 8.44 -15.75
N PRO A 61 -5.57 8.50 -16.26
CA PRO A 61 -6.59 7.49 -15.99
C PRO A 61 -6.23 6.05 -16.41
N ASP A 62 -5.27 5.88 -17.32
CA ASP A 62 -4.75 4.60 -17.78
C ASP A 62 -3.53 4.13 -16.97
N PHE A 63 -3.05 4.93 -16.01
CA PHE A 63 -2.03 4.48 -15.08
C PHE A 63 -2.62 3.43 -14.15
N GLU A 64 -2.06 2.22 -14.22
CA GLU A 64 -2.31 1.17 -13.25
C GLU A 64 -1.04 0.36 -12.97
N LEU A 65 -0.94 -0.14 -11.73
CA LEU A 65 0.13 -1.03 -11.30
C LEU A 65 -0.43 -2.09 -10.37
N GLU A 66 -0.08 -3.36 -10.57
CA GLU A 66 -0.42 -4.42 -9.62
C GLU A 66 0.59 -4.42 -8.46
N GLY A 67 0.16 -3.95 -7.29
CA GLY A 67 0.98 -3.89 -6.07
C GLY A 67 0.74 -5.05 -5.12
N GLU A 68 1.42 -5.02 -3.98
CA GLU A 68 1.29 -5.99 -2.88
C GLU A 68 -0.02 -5.81 -2.11
N THR A 69 -0.53 -4.57 -2.06
CA THR A 69 -1.83 -4.25 -1.47
C THR A 69 -2.98 -4.29 -2.48
N GLY A 70 -2.71 -4.72 -3.71
CA GLY A 70 -3.65 -4.80 -4.83
C GLY A 70 -3.38 -3.76 -5.91
N LYS A 71 -4.30 -3.65 -6.87
CA LYS A 71 -4.20 -2.70 -7.98
C LYS A 71 -4.07 -1.25 -7.44
N ILE A 72 -3.14 -0.51 -8.00
CA ILE A 72 -2.84 0.89 -7.70
C ILE A 72 -3.31 1.71 -8.88
N LYS A 73 -4.23 2.64 -8.62
CA LYS A 73 -4.75 3.64 -9.54
C LYS A 73 -5.04 4.90 -8.73
N PHE A 74 -5.09 6.06 -9.37
CA PHE A 74 -5.39 7.33 -8.71
C PHE A 74 -6.69 7.93 -9.24
N THR A 75 -7.42 8.64 -8.37
CA THR A 75 -8.55 9.49 -8.74
C THR A 75 -8.04 10.80 -9.33
N GLU A 76 -8.93 11.61 -9.91
CA GLU A 76 -8.61 12.96 -10.37
C GLU A 76 -8.11 13.87 -9.24
N SER A 77 -8.55 13.64 -7.99
CA SER A 77 -8.06 14.33 -6.79
C SER A 77 -6.66 13.90 -6.36
N GLY A 78 -6.10 12.84 -6.97
CA GLY A 78 -4.80 12.27 -6.62
C GLY A 78 -4.85 11.26 -5.47
N ASP A 79 -6.04 10.91 -4.98
CA ASP A 79 -6.21 9.86 -3.98
C ASP A 79 -6.04 8.49 -4.62
N ARG A 80 -5.53 7.52 -3.86
CA ARG A 80 -5.50 6.14 -4.34
C ARG A 80 -6.94 5.63 -4.48
N SER A 81 -7.28 5.24 -5.71
CA SER A 81 -8.53 4.57 -6.03
C SER A 81 -8.44 3.10 -5.63
N PHE A 82 -9.54 2.59 -5.10
CA PHE A 82 -9.73 1.21 -4.72
C PHE A 82 -10.89 0.62 -5.54
N PRO A 83 -10.74 0.51 -6.88
CA PRO A 83 -11.81 0.03 -7.73
C PRO A 83 -12.02 -1.47 -7.45
N ASN A 84 -13.28 -1.83 -7.18
CA ASN A 84 -13.82 -3.12 -6.71
C ASN A 84 -13.92 -3.23 -5.18
N ASP A 85 -15.16 -3.29 -4.68
CA ASP A 85 -15.64 -3.13 -3.29
C ASP A 85 -15.09 -4.09 -2.21
N ASN A 86 -14.02 -4.84 -2.48
CA ASN A 86 -13.39 -5.71 -1.50
C ASN A 86 -12.28 -5.00 -0.69
N TYR A 87 -12.10 -3.68 -0.88
CA TYR A 87 -11.25 -2.85 -0.03
C TYR A 87 -12.07 -2.36 1.17
N GLN A 88 -12.14 -3.19 2.21
CA GLN A 88 -12.72 -2.75 3.47
C GLN A 88 -11.69 -1.93 4.24
N SER A 89 -11.94 -0.62 4.29
CA SER A 89 -11.45 0.18 5.41
C SER A 89 -12.11 -0.36 6.67
N VAL A 90 -11.33 -0.93 7.57
CA VAL A 90 -11.86 -1.48 8.83
C VAL A 90 -11.56 -0.55 9.98
N LEU A 91 -12.51 -0.44 10.90
CA LEU A 91 -12.22 0.18 12.18
C LEU A 91 -11.36 -0.78 13.00
N VAL A 92 -10.30 -0.28 13.60
CA VAL A 92 -9.45 -1.05 14.50
C VAL A 92 -9.31 -0.35 15.82
N GLN A 93 -9.02 -1.14 16.85
CA GLN A 93 -8.55 -0.69 18.14
C GLN A 93 -7.08 -1.06 18.31
N VAL A 94 -6.30 -0.16 18.91
CA VAL A 94 -4.95 -0.47 19.40
C VAL A 94 -5.09 -1.17 20.74
N LYS A 95 -4.62 -2.41 20.85
CA LYS A 95 -4.66 -3.22 22.08
C LYS A 95 -3.27 -3.77 22.38
N PHE A 96 -2.88 -3.75 23.66
CA PHE A 96 -1.66 -4.45 24.09
C PHE A 96 -1.93 -5.96 24.08
N ASN A 97 -1.02 -6.73 23.50
CA ASN A 97 -1.04 -8.18 23.50
C ASN A 97 0.04 -8.69 24.45
N ASP A 98 -0.39 -9.36 25.52
CA ASP A 98 0.50 -9.89 26.57
C ASP A 98 1.42 -11.02 26.06
N GLU A 99 1.01 -11.78 25.03
CA GLU A 99 1.81 -12.87 24.46
C GLU A 99 2.96 -12.36 23.58
N SER A 100 2.69 -11.31 22.80
CA SER A 100 3.70 -10.72 21.89
C SER A 100 4.48 -9.56 22.53
N GLU A 101 4.09 -9.14 23.75
CA GLU A 101 4.58 -7.97 24.49
C GLU A 101 4.54 -6.67 23.65
N LYS A 102 3.56 -6.55 22.75
CA LYS A 102 3.45 -5.45 21.78
C LYS A 102 2.04 -4.91 21.65
N TYR A 103 1.94 -3.68 21.15
CA TYR A 103 0.67 -3.11 20.72
C TYR A 103 0.31 -3.59 19.32
N GLU A 104 -0.89 -4.14 19.18
CA GLU A 104 -1.44 -4.68 17.94
C GLU A 104 -2.72 -3.95 17.55
N PHE A 105 -3.00 -3.92 16.25
CA PHE A 105 -4.26 -3.41 15.71
C PHE A 105 -5.24 -4.58 15.60
N VAL A 106 -6.30 -4.56 16.39
CA VAL A 106 -7.35 -5.57 16.37
C VAL A 106 -8.58 -4.98 15.68
N THR A 107 -9.16 -5.71 14.71
CA THR A 107 -10.38 -5.30 14.02
C THR A 107 -11.55 -5.24 14.99
N LEU A 108 -12.31 -4.15 14.92
CA LEU A 108 -13.63 -4.07 15.52
C LEU A 108 -14.59 -4.60 14.45
N GLU A 109 -15.09 -5.82 14.61
CA GLU A 109 -16.10 -6.33 13.67
C GLU A 109 -17.32 -5.40 13.69
N SER A 110 -17.80 -5.05 12.49
CA SER A 110 -19.02 -4.27 12.27
C SER A 110 -20.24 -5.17 12.20
#